data_AF-A0A2K6E568-F1
#
_entry.id   AF-A0A2K6E568-F1
#
_cell.length_a   1.000
_cell.length_b   1.000
_cell.length_c   1.000
_cell.angle_alpha   90.00
_cell.angle_beta   90.00
_cell.angle_gamma   90.00
#
_symmetry.space_group_name_H-M   'P 1'
#
loop_
_entity.id
_entity.type
_entity.pdbx_description
1 polymer ?
#
loop_
_entity_poly.entity_id
_entity_poly.type
_entity_poly.pdbx_seq_one_letter_code
_entity_poly.pdbx_strand_id
1 'polypeptide(L)'
;MRTWVLLSAVLWCLTGVRCPRSTLFNTKGFIYGKTGQPGKIYVKLHQNSPVLICMDFKLSKKEIVDPTYLWIGPNEKTLTGNNRINITKTGQLMVKDFLEPLSGLYTCTLSYKTVKAETQEEKTVKKRYDFMVFAYREPDYSYQMAVRFTTKSCIGRYNDVFFRVLKKILDNLMSDLSCHVIEPSYKCHSVEIPEHGLIHELFIAFQVNPFAPGWKGACNGSVDCEDITNRNILQVRISWQEIE
;
A
#
# COMPACT_ATOMS: atom_id res chain seq x y z
N MET A 1 -39.15 -15.81 35.67
CA MET A 1 -39.55 -15.21 34.37
C MET A 1 -38.71 -13.94 34.23
N ARG A 2 -37.56 -13.89 33.53
CA ARG A 2 -37.22 -14.05 32.10
C ARG A 2 -37.76 -12.93 31.21
N THR A 3 -36.88 -11.97 30.88
CA THR A 3 -36.74 -11.17 29.64
C THR A 3 -35.41 -10.39 29.77
N TRP A 4 -34.23 -10.89 29.34
CA TRP A 4 -33.63 -10.89 27.99
C TRP A 4 -33.78 -9.55 27.23
N VAL A 5 -32.72 -8.72 27.18
CA VAL A 5 -31.56 -8.67 26.23
C VAL A 5 -31.82 -7.67 25.09
N LEU A 6 -30.91 -6.69 24.93
CA LEU A 6 -30.21 -6.26 23.69
C LEU A 6 -29.51 -4.89 23.97
N LEU A 7 -28.20 -4.80 24.25
CA LEU A 7 -27.01 -4.79 23.35
C LEU A 7 -26.93 -3.65 22.33
N SER A 8 -25.96 -2.74 22.51
CA SER A 8 -25.00 -2.21 21.50
C SER A 8 -24.18 -1.08 22.16
N ALA A 9 -22.90 -1.19 22.52
CA ALA A 9 -21.70 -1.61 21.78
C ALA A 9 -21.40 -0.72 20.55
N VAL A 10 -20.94 0.52 20.77
CA VAL A 10 -20.04 1.22 19.83
C VAL A 10 -19.04 2.06 20.61
N LEU A 11 -18.12 1.39 21.30
CA LEU A 11 -16.90 2.00 21.84
C LEU A 11 -15.67 1.36 21.21
N TRP A 12 -15.70 1.06 19.91
CA TRP A 12 -14.57 0.49 19.16
C TRP A 12 -14.26 1.34 17.94
N CYS A 13 -13.30 2.25 18.06
CA CYS A 13 -12.58 2.84 16.93
C CYS A 13 -11.23 3.43 17.39
N LEU A 14 -10.43 2.70 18.18
CA LEU A 14 -9.02 3.06 18.42
C LEU A 14 -8.06 1.86 18.46
N THR A 15 -8.48 0.69 17.98
CA THR A 15 -7.51 -0.33 17.57
C THR A 15 -7.24 -0.12 16.09
N GLY A 16 -6.04 0.37 15.78
CA GLY A 16 -5.58 0.59 14.42
C GLY A 16 -6.02 -0.54 13.51
N VAL A 17 -6.74 -0.17 12.45
CA VAL A 17 -7.16 -1.10 11.40
C VAL A 17 -5.89 -1.69 10.82
N ARG A 18 -5.50 -2.86 11.33
CA ARG A 18 -4.49 -3.69 10.69
C ARG A 18 -5.15 -4.16 9.41
N CYS A 19 -4.90 -3.43 8.31
CA CYS A 19 -5.30 -3.83 6.98
C CYS A 19 -4.98 -5.32 6.81
N PRO A 20 -5.94 -6.15 6.36
CA PRO A 20 -5.64 -7.53 6.04
C PRO A 20 -4.57 -7.49 4.95
N ARG A 21 -3.32 -7.82 5.32
CA ARG A 21 -2.23 -8.03 4.36
C ARG A 21 -2.64 -9.22 3.49
N SER A 22 -3.29 -8.92 2.37
CA SER A 22 -3.68 -9.91 1.37
C SER A 22 -2.47 -10.30 0.52
N THR A 23 -1.49 -10.93 1.14
CA THR A 23 -0.65 -11.96 0.52
C THR A 23 -0.17 -12.84 1.67
N LEU A 24 -0.12 -14.15 1.43
CA LEU A 24 0.20 -15.19 2.41
C LEU A 24 1.63 -14.99 2.95
N PHE A 25 1.83 -14.05 3.88
CA PHE A 25 3.08 -13.89 4.61
C PHE A 25 3.21 -15.08 5.55
N ASN A 26 4.09 -16.03 5.23
CA ASN A 26 4.56 -16.96 6.24
C ASN A 26 5.30 -16.13 7.31
N THR A 27 5.21 -16.52 8.58
CA THR A 27 5.79 -15.83 9.76
C THR A 27 7.31 -15.58 9.67
N LYS A 28 7.97 -16.08 8.62
CA LYS A 28 9.40 -15.92 8.30
C LYS A 28 9.70 -15.07 7.05
N GLY A 29 8.71 -14.45 6.40
CA GLY A 29 8.95 -13.54 5.26
C GLY A 29 9.29 -14.19 3.91
N PHE A 30 8.99 -15.48 3.74
CA PHE A 30 9.19 -16.21 2.47
C PHE A 30 7.94 -16.21 1.59
N ILE A 31 8.12 -16.01 0.29
CA ILE A 31 7.06 -16.06 -0.73
C ILE A 31 7.39 -17.15 -1.76
N TYR A 32 6.58 -18.20 -1.80
CA TYR A 32 6.71 -19.29 -2.78
C TYR A 32 6.10 -18.91 -4.12
N GLY A 33 6.74 -19.39 -5.19
CA GLY A 33 6.23 -19.27 -6.55
C GLY A 33 4.87 -19.93 -6.71
N LYS A 34 4.03 -19.37 -7.58
CA LYS A 34 2.76 -19.98 -8.00
C LYS A 34 2.77 -20.13 -9.51
N THR A 35 2.28 -21.26 -10.00
CA THR A 35 2.04 -21.48 -11.43
C THR A 35 0.72 -20.81 -11.81
N GLY A 36 0.73 -19.92 -12.82
CA GLY A 36 -0.43 -19.14 -13.23
C GLY A 36 -0.18 -17.64 -13.06
N GLN A 37 -1.21 -16.87 -12.67
CA GLN A 37 -1.06 -15.42 -12.51
C GLN A 37 -0.21 -15.06 -11.27
N PRO A 38 0.81 -14.20 -11.43
CA PRO A 38 1.64 -13.75 -10.33
C PRO A 38 0.84 -12.83 -9.39
N GLY A 39 0.93 -13.10 -8.08
CA GLY A 39 0.42 -12.17 -7.07
C GLY A 39 1.26 -10.89 -7.02
N LYS A 40 0.63 -9.77 -6.61
CA LYS A 40 1.33 -8.49 -6.40
C LYS A 40 2.02 -8.51 -5.03
N ILE A 41 3.31 -8.17 -5.02
CA ILE A 41 4.15 -8.09 -3.84
C ILE A 41 4.57 -6.63 -3.69
N TYR A 42 4.38 -6.07 -2.51
CA TYR A 42 4.69 -4.67 -2.23
C TYR A 42 5.88 -4.60 -1.27
N VAL A 43 6.90 -3.82 -1.64
CA VAL A 43 8.13 -3.62 -0.86
C VAL A 43 8.27 -2.14 -0.54
N LYS A 44 8.40 -1.78 0.74
CA LYS A 44 8.62 -0.39 1.15
C LYS A 44 9.97 0.05 0.61
N LEU A 45 10.04 1.27 0.07
CA LEU A 45 11.29 1.85 -0.43
C LEU A 45 12.40 1.77 0.63
N HIS A 46 13.64 1.55 0.18
CA HIS A 46 14.84 1.41 1.01
C HIS A 46 14.80 0.25 2.02
N GLN A 47 13.81 -0.64 1.93
CA GLN A 47 13.77 -1.89 2.69
C GLN A 47 14.19 -3.08 1.82
N ASN A 48 14.51 -4.20 2.48
CA ASN A 48 14.75 -5.45 1.79
C ASN A 48 13.42 -6.08 1.36
N SER A 49 13.39 -6.67 0.17
CA SER A 49 12.24 -7.46 -0.28
C SER A 49 12.03 -8.67 0.64
N PRO A 50 10.79 -9.21 0.70
CA PRO A 50 10.62 -10.58 1.17
C PRO A 50 11.46 -11.54 0.35
N VAL A 51 11.78 -12.70 0.91
CA VAL A 51 12.59 -13.70 0.22
C VAL A 51 11.69 -14.46 -0.75
N LEU A 52 11.96 -14.31 -2.05
CA LEU A 52 11.25 -15.01 -3.11
C LEU A 52 11.87 -16.39 -3.30
N ILE A 53 11.03 -17.42 -3.32
CA ILE A 53 11.45 -18.82 -3.41
C ILE A 53 11.08 -19.36 -4.79
N CYS A 54 12.09 -19.78 -5.56
CA CYS A 54 11.94 -20.35 -6.91
C CYS A 54 11.38 -21.78 -6.93
N MET A 55 10.27 -22.00 -6.25
CA MET A 55 9.50 -23.24 -6.26
C MET A 55 8.14 -22.97 -5.62
N ASP A 56 7.16 -23.80 -5.94
CA ASP A 56 5.90 -23.80 -5.21
C ASP A 56 6.01 -24.55 -3.87
N PHE A 57 5.07 -24.28 -2.98
CA PHE A 57 5.05 -24.85 -1.63
C PHE A 57 4.87 -26.38 -1.60
N LYS A 58 4.30 -26.99 -2.65
CA LYS A 58 4.15 -28.45 -2.72
C LYS A 58 5.48 -29.10 -3.11
N LEU A 59 6.18 -28.51 -4.08
CA LEU A 59 7.48 -28.98 -4.54
C LEU A 59 8.57 -28.79 -3.48
N SER A 60 8.50 -27.73 -2.66
CA SER A 60 9.46 -27.50 -1.57
C SER A 60 9.45 -28.56 -0.46
N LYS A 61 8.44 -29.42 -0.45
CA LYS A 61 8.30 -30.57 0.48
C LYS A 61 8.71 -31.90 -0.15
N LYS A 62 9.24 -31.89 -1.38
CA LYS A 62 9.67 -33.08 -2.10
C LYS A 62 11.17 -33.04 -2.32
N GLU A 63 11.77 -34.21 -2.35
CA GLU A 63 13.14 -34.35 -2.81
C GLU A 63 13.20 -34.12 -4.32
N ILE A 64 14.19 -33.31 -4.74
CA ILE A 64 14.48 -33.01 -6.13
C ILE A 64 15.98 -33.18 -6.34
N VAL A 65 16.37 -33.73 -7.48
CA VAL A 65 17.78 -34.04 -7.78
C VAL A 65 18.37 -32.97 -8.70
N ASP A 66 19.62 -32.59 -8.45
CA ASP A 66 20.40 -31.61 -9.22
C ASP A 66 19.63 -30.31 -9.57
N PRO A 67 19.03 -29.60 -8.61
CA PRO A 67 18.25 -28.41 -8.93
C PRO A 67 19.14 -27.26 -9.40
N THR A 68 18.70 -26.60 -10.47
CA THR A 68 19.31 -25.40 -11.03
C THR A 68 18.28 -24.28 -11.12
N TYR A 69 18.72 -23.05 -10.84
CA TYR A 69 17.86 -21.88 -10.71
C TYR A 69 18.38 -20.74 -11.58
N LEU A 70 17.49 -20.15 -12.37
CA LEU A 70 17.77 -18.98 -13.19
C LEU A 70 16.76 -17.89 -12.89
N TRP A 71 17.24 -16.73 -12.46
CA TRP A 71 16.43 -15.54 -12.20
C TRP A 71 16.58 -14.51 -13.31
N ILE A 72 15.47 -13.94 -13.77
CA ILE A 72 15.39 -12.83 -14.71
C ILE A 72 14.66 -11.68 -14.01
N GLY A 73 15.25 -10.49 -14.04
CA GLY A 73 14.72 -9.30 -13.40
C GLY A 73 13.73 -8.54 -14.28
N PRO A 74 13.18 -7.42 -13.76
CA PRO A 74 12.20 -6.58 -14.46
C PRO A 74 12.74 -5.96 -15.75
N ASN A 75 14.06 -5.82 -15.88
CA ASN A 75 14.73 -5.30 -17.07
C ASN A 75 15.04 -6.38 -18.10
N GLU A 76 14.40 -7.56 -17.99
CA GLU A 76 14.60 -8.74 -18.85
C GLU A 76 16.03 -9.31 -18.86
N LYS A 77 16.89 -8.84 -17.95
CA LYS A 77 18.26 -9.32 -17.79
C LYS A 77 18.34 -10.40 -16.73
N THR A 78 19.20 -11.39 -16.98
CA THR A 78 19.57 -12.41 -15.99
C THR A 78 20.14 -11.74 -14.75
N LEU A 79 19.61 -12.10 -13.59
CA LEU A 79 20.09 -11.60 -12.32
C LEU A 79 21.29 -12.41 -11.84
N THR A 80 22.35 -11.71 -11.48
CA THR A 80 23.51 -12.25 -10.79
C THR A 80 23.65 -11.57 -9.43
N GLY A 81 24.30 -12.26 -8.48
CA GLY A 81 24.54 -11.72 -7.15
C GLY A 81 25.36 -10.42 -7.21
N ASN A 82 24.91 -9.39 -6.51
CA ASN A 82 25.61 -8.11 -6.37
C ASN A 82 25.23 -7.43 -5.03
N ASN A 83 25.66 -6.18 -4.82
CA ASN A 83 25.41 -5.46 -3.56
C ASN A 83 23.92 -5.33 -3.21
N ARG A 84 23.03 -5.26 -4.21
CA ARG A 84 21.57 -5.16 -4.05
C ARG A 84 20.82 -6.47 -4.31
N ILE A 85 21.42 -7.44 -4.98
CA ILE A 85 20.77 -8.70 -5.35
C ILE A 85 21.46 -9.84 -4.62
N ASN A 86 20.72 -10.49 -3.72
CA ASN A 86 21.17 -11.70 -3.04
C ASN A 86 20.45 -12.91 -3.62
N ILE A 87 21.21 -13.81 -4.25
CA ILE A 87 20.70 -15.09 -4.79
C ILE A 87 21.45 -16.23 -4.10
N THR A 88 20.70 -17.13 -3.48
CA THR A 88 21.27 -18.32 -2.81
C THR A 88 21.37 -19.50 -3.77
N LYS A 89 22.25 -20.47 -3.45
CA LYS A 89 22.37 -21.74 -4.19
C LYS A 89 21.07 -22.56 -4.21
N THR A 90 20.19 -22.33 -3.22
CA THR A 90 18.86 -22.94 -3.12
C THR A 90 17.78 -22.21 -3.92
N GLY A 91 18.15 -21.23 -4.76
CA GLY A 91 17.21 -20.53 -5.63
C GLY A 91 16.37 -19.45 -4.96
N GLN A 92 16.79 -18.98 -3.78
CA GLN A 92 16.12 -17.87 -3.10
C GLN A 92 16.65 -16.53 -3.60
N LEU A 93 15.76 -15.55 -3.80
CA LEU A 93 16.08 -14.18 -4.20
C LEU A 93 15.64 -13.19 -3.12
N MET A 94 16.53 -12.27 -2.75
CA MET A 94 16.21 -11.08 -1.98
C MET A 94 16.83 -9.86 -2.66
N VAL A 95 16.02 -8.83 -2.86
CA VAL A 95 16.46 -7.52 -3.36
C VAL A 95 16.62 -6.59 -2.15
N LYS A 96 17.83 -6.11 -1.91
CA LYS A 96 18.17 -5.18 -0.83
C LYS A 96 17.99 -3.75 -1.29
N ASP A 97 17.70 -2.84 -0.34
CA ASP A 97 17.54 -1.41 -0.61
C ASP A 97 16.63 -1.17 -1.82
N PHE A 98 15.37 -1.64 -1.71
CA PHE A 98 14.45 -1.67 -2.84
C PHE A 98 14.11 -0.26 -3.32
N LEU A 99 14.30 0.00 -4.61
CA LEU A 99 14.05 1.29 -5.25
C LEU A 99 12.93 1.18 -6.28
N GLU A 100 12.29 2.31 -6.60
CA GLU A 100 11.23 2.40 -7.62
C GLU A 100 11.61 1.71 -8.96
N PRO A 101 12.81 1.93 -9.55
CA PRO A 101 13.19 1.30 -10.82
C PRO A 101 13.40 -0.22 -10.75
N LEU A 102 13.43 -0.79 -9.55
CA LEU A 102 13.52 -2.24 -9.34
C LEU A 102 12.12 -2.89 -9.34
N SER A 103 11.05 -2.11 -9.46
CA SER A 103 9.70 -2.65 -9.61
C SER A 103 9.52 -3.35 -10.95
N GLY A 104 8.75 -4.44 -10.97
CA GLY A 104 8.31 -5.11 -12.18
C GLY A 104 8.26 -6.64 -12.03
N LEU A 105 8.37 -7.31 -13.17
CA LEU A 105 8.26 -8.76 -13.26
C LEU A 105 9.60 -9.44 -12.98
N TYR A 106 9.65 -10.23 -11.92
CA TYR A 106 10.74 -11.15 -11.64
C TYR A 106 10.31 -12.56 -12.03
N THR A 107 11.09 -13.20 -12.88
CA THR A 107 10.85 -14.58 -13.32
C THR A 107 11.94 -15.47 -12.76
N CYS A 108 11.56 -16.64 -12.25
CA CYS A 108 12.49 -17.72 -11.99
C CYS A 108 12.17 -18.97 -12.79
N THR A 109 13.21 -19.62 -13.33
CA THR A 109 13.15 -20.95 -13.91
C THR A 109 13.91 -21.93 -13.03
N LEU A 110 13.20 -22.92 -12.50
CA LEU A 110 13.73 -24.08 -11.78
C LEU A 110 13.83 -25.26 -12.76
N SER A 111 15.02 -25.81 -12.96
CA SER A 111 15.20 -27.09 -13.64
C SER A 111 15.73 -28.12 -12.65
N TYR A 112 15.09 -29.28 -12.56
CA TYR A 112 15.47 -30.34 -11.63
C TYR A 112 15.21 -31.71 -12.25
N LYS A 113 15.83 -32.76 -11.70
CA LYS A 113 15.61 -34.14 -12.12
C LYS A 113 14.68 -34.85 -11.16
N THR A 114 13.83 -35.73 -11.71
CA THR A 114 13.08 -36.74 -10.97
C THR A 114 13.61 -38.11 -11.35
N VAL A 115 13.91 -38.94 -10.36
CA VAL A 115 14.37 -40.32 -10.56
C VAL A 115 13.24 -41.27 -10.22
N LYS A 116 12.91 -42.19 -11.14
CA LYS A 116 12.01 -43.30 -10.81
C LYS A 116 12.77 -44.33 -9.99
N ALA A 117 12.30 -44.63 -8.78
CA ALA A 117 12.98 -45.54 -7.86
C ALA A 117 13.23 -46.94 -8.44
N GLU A 118 12.30 -47.43 -9.27
CA GLU A 118 12.33 -48.80 -9.83
C GLU A 118 13.27 -48.94 -11.03
N THR A 119 13.32 -47.94 -11.92
CA THR A 119 14.04 -48.03 -13.20
C THR A 119 15.31 -47.20 -13.25
N GLN A 120 15.60 -46.41 -12.20
CA GLN A 120 16.64 -45.37 -12.20
C GLN A 120 16.54 -44.38 -13.37
N GLU A 121 15.38 -44.30 -14.02
CA GLU A 121 15.17 -43.41 -15.15
C GLU A 121 15.13 -41.95 -14.66
N GLU A 122 16.07 -41.14 -15.16
CA GLU A 122 16.14 -39.71 -14.87
C GLU A 122 15.31 -38.90 -15.87
N LYS A 123 14.40 -38.09 -15.37
CA LYS A 123 13.66 -37.11 -16.18
C LYS A 123 13.92 -35.70 -15.70
N THR A 124 14.40 -34.84 -16.61
CA THR A 124 14.56 -33.41 -16.33
C THR A 124 13.21 -32.70 -16.48
N VAL A 125 12.80 -31.96 -15.45
CA VAL A 125 11.59 -31.15 -15.40
C VAL A 125 11.99 -29.69 -15.26
N LYS A 126 11.36 -28.81 -16.04
CA LYS A 126 11.51 -27.35 -15.95
C LYS A 126 10.21 -26.71 -15.51
N LYS A 127 10.30 -25.79 -14.54
CA LYS A 127 9.18 -25.01 -14.02
C LYS A 127 9.53 -23.53 -14.01
N ARG A 128 8.58 -22.70 -14.42
CA ARG A 128 8.68 -21.25 -14.39
C ARG A 128 7.73 -20.68 -13.33
N TYR A 129 8.22 -19.71 -12.59
CA TYR A 129 7.47 -18.99 -11.56
C TYR A 129 7.67 -17.49 -11.74
N ASP A 130 6.57 -16.75 -11.74
CA ASP A 130 6.55 -15.31 -11.97
C ASP A 130 6.16 -14.59 -10.67
N PHE A 131 6.79 -13.44 -10.41
CA PHE A 131 6.58 -12.60 -9.24
C PHE A 131 6.45 -11.15 -9.69
N MET A 132 5.34 -10.50 -9.36
CA MET A 132 5.15 -9.09 -9.67
C MET A 132 5.45 -8.26 -8.42
N VAL A 133 6.56 -7.52 -8.43
CA VAL A 133 7.05 -6.79 -7.25
C VAL A 133 6.97 -5.29 -7.49
N PHE A 134 6.41 -4.55 -6.55
CA PHE A 134 6.22 -3.11 -6.63
C PHE A 134 6.86 -2.42 -5.43
N ALA A 135 7.61 -1.35 -5.69
CA ALA A 135 7.98 -0.41 -4.67
C ALA A 135 6.73 0.34 -4.19
N TYR A 136 6.66 0.61 -2.89
CA TYR A 136 5.67 1.53 -2.34
C TYR A 136 6.30 2.41 -1.28
N ARG A 137 5.62 3.51 -0.97
CA ARG A 137 5.92 4.37 0.17
C ARG A 137 4.65 4.49 1.00
N GLU A 138 4.76 4.18 2.29
CA GLU A 138 3.75 4.52 3.27
C GLU A 138 4.01 5.97 3.70
N PRO A 139 3.00 6.86 3.72
CA PRO A 139 3.11 8.06 4.53
C PRO A 139 3.00 7.66 6.01
N ASP A 140 3.78 8.25 6.90
CA ASP A 140 3.61 7.98 8.35
C ASP A 140 2.25 8.47 8.84
N TYR A 141 1.71 9.52 8.19
CA TYR A 141 0.39 10.06 8.46
C TYR A 141 -0.31 10.43 7.14
N SER A 142 -1.51 9.90 6.92
CA SER A 142 -2.51 10.55 6.09
C SER A 142 -3.51 11.25 7.00
N TYR A 143 -3.76 12.53 6.75
CA TYR A 143 -4.76 13.26 7.53
C TYR A 143 -6.10 13.18 6.83
N GLN A 144 -7.07 12.61 7.53
CA GLN A 144 -8.47 12.76 7.21
C GLN A 144 -8.99 14.00 7.96
N MET A 145 -9.47 14.97 7.20
CA MET A 145 -10.07 16.18 7.74
C MET A 145 -11.59 16.06 7.65
N ALA A 146 -12.29 16.45 8.71
CA ALA A 146 -13.73 16.54 8.74
C ALA A 146 -14.14 17.83 9.47
N VAL A 147 -14.90 18.69 8.80
CA VAL A 147 -15.32 20.01 9.31
C VAL A 147 -16.82 20.19 9.13
N ARG A 148 -17.44 21.02 9.99
CA ARG A 148 -18.88 21.29 10.00
C ARG A 148 -19.12 22.78 9.82
N PHE A 149 -19.90 23.14 8.81
CA PHE A 149 -20.33 24.53 8.58
C PHE A 149 -21.83 24.68 8.74
N THR A 150 -22.28 25.74 9.40
CA THR A 150 -23.72 26.07 9.44
C THR A 150 -24.14 26.64 8.08
N THR A 151 -25.26 26.16 7.55
CA THR A 151 -25.86 26.67 6.30
C THR A 151 -27.33 27.04 6.53
N LYS A 152 -27.87 27.91 5.66
CA LYS A 152 -29.27 28.33 5.75
C LYS A 152 -30.25 27.25 5.28
N SER A 153 -29.83 26.37 4.40
CA SER A 153 -30.68 25.31 3.84
C SER A 153 -29.84 24.20 3.22
N CYS A 154 -30.31 22.96 3.34
CA CYS A 154 -29.77 21.84 2.57
C CYS A 154 -30.35 21.74 1.16
N ILE A 155 -31.37 22.54 0.84
CA ILE A 155 -32.05 22.57 -0.47
C ILE A 155 -31.46 23.69 -1.32
N GLY A 156 -31.05 23.36 -2.54
CA GLY A 156 -30.56 24.32 -3.53
C GLY A 156 -29.08 24.13 -3.89
N ARG A 157 -28.59 24.95 -4.83
CA ARG A 157 -27.24 24.81 -5.42
C ARG A 157 -26.14 25.58 -4.68
N TYR A 158 -26.48 26.33 -3.63
CA TYR A 158 -25.51 27.19 -2.95
C TYR A 158 -24.40 26.37 -2.29
N ASN A 159 -24.75 25.26 -1.63
CA ASN A 159 -23.78 24.37 -0.98
C ASN A 159 -22.84 23.71 -2.02
N ASP A 160 -23.33 23.35 -3.21
CA ASP A 160 -22.50 22.85 -4.31
C ASP A 160 -21.46 23.89 -4.77
N VAL A 161 -21.89 25.14 -4.92
CA VAL A 161 -21.02 26.24 -5.34
C VAL A 161 -19.98 26.52 -4.25
N PHE A 162 -20.41 26.62 -2.99
CA PHE A 162 -19.53 26.81 -1.85
C PHE A 162 -18.47 25.70 -1.77
N PHE A 163 -18.89 24.43 -1.83
CA PHE A 163 -17.97 23.29 -1.79
C PHE A 163 -16.97 23.32 -2.95
N ARG A 164 -17.41 23.71 -4.16
CA ARG A 164 -16.52 23.84 -5.32
C ARG A 164 -15.46 24.94 -5.13
N VAL A 165 -15.84 26.08 -4.58
CA VAL A 165 -14.90 27.18 -4.29
C VAL A 165 -13.93 26.77 -3.19
N LEU A 166 -14.45 26.19 -2.09
CA LEU A 166 -13.63 25.69 -0.99
C LEU A 166 -12.62 24.66 -1.49
N LYS A 167 -13.05 23.70 -2.33
CA LYS A 167 -12.16 22.72 -2.94
C LYS A 167 -11.03 23.38 -3.74
N LYS A 168 -11.31 24.43 -4.52
CA LYS A 168 -10.26 25.14 -5.27
C LYS A 168 -9.25 25.84 -4.35
N ILE A 169 -9.73 26.44 -3.26
CA ILE A 169 -8.86 27.09 -2.26
C ILE A 169 -7.98 26.03 -1.60
N LEU A 170 -8.58 24.91 -1.17
CA LEU A 170 -7.90 23.73 -0.65
C LEU A 170 -6.82 23.24 -1.62
N ASP A 171 -7.18 22.97 -2.87
CA ASP A 171 -6.24 22.46 -3.88
C ASP A 171 -5.02 23.38 -4.06
N ASN A 172 -5.23 24.69 -4.10
CA ASN A 172 -4.15 25.67 -4.23
C ASN A 172 -3.23 25.67 -3.00
N LEU A 173 -3.79 25.76 -1.79
CA LEU A 173 -3.03 25.76 -0.53
C LEU A 173 -2.21 24.46 -0.37
N MET A 174 -2.78 23.33 -0.77
CA MET A 174 -2.10 22.03 -0.68
C MET A 174 -1.01 21.88 -1.72
N SER A 175 -1.23 22.39 -2.94
CA SER A 175 -0.26 22.33 -4.03
C SER A 175 1.03 23.06 -3.68
N ASP A 176 0.95 24.19 -2.96
CA ASP A 176 2.12 24.94 -2.49
C ASP A 176 3.01 24.09 -1.56
N LEU A 177 2.41 23.13 -0.85
CA LEU A 177 3.09 22.19 0.06
C LEU A 177 3.40 20.84 -0.62
N SER A 178 3.27 20.75 -1.94
CA SER A 178 3.42 19.48 -2.71
C SER A 178 2.51 18.35 -2.21
N CYS A 179 1.35 18.71 -1.64
CA CYS A 179 0.30 17.80 -1.19
C CYS A 179 -0.91 17.89 -2.13
N HIS A 180 -1.80 16.89 -2.10
CA HIS A 180 -3.04 16.94 -2.86
C HIS A 180 -4.22 16.38 -2.08
N VAL A 181 -5.39 16.94 -2.36
CA VAL A 181 -6.66 16.51 -1.76
C VAL A 181 -7.19 15.30 -2.51
N ILE A 182 -7.51 14.24 -1.77
CA ILE A 182 -8.17 13.05 -2.30
C ILE A 182 -9.51 12.84 -1.61
N GLU A 183 -10.42 12.21 -2.36
CA GLU A 183 -11.77 11.85 -1.90
C GLU A 183 -12.55 13.00 -1.22
N PRO A 184 -12.51 14.25 -1.74
CA PRO A 184 -13.27 15.33 -1.13
C PRO A 184 -14.76 15.08 -1.31
N SER A 185 -15.51 15.21 -0.23
CA SER A 185 -16.95 14.98 -0.21
C SER A 185 -17.64 15.94 0.74
N TYR A 186 -18.94 16.16 0.50
CA TYR A 186 -19.78 16.87 1.45
C TYR A 186 -21.16 16.22 1.56
N LYS A 187 -21.79 16.37 2.73
CA LYS A 187 -23.19 16.03 2.98
C LYS A 187 -23.85 17.14 3.77
N CYS A 188 -25.13 17.40 3.52
CA CYS A 188 -25.91 18.36 4.29
C CYS A 188 -26.98 17.63 5.10
N HIS A 189 -27.10 17.95 6.37
CA HIS A 189 -28.11 17.38 7.26
C HIS A 189 -28.78 18.47 8.09
N SER A 190 -30.07 18.27 8.37
CA SER A 190 -30.76 19.02 9.43
C SER A 190 -30.45 18.34 10.76
N VAL A 191 -29.81 19.06 11.66
CA VAL A 191 -29.37 18.57 12.96
C VAL A 191 -30.16 19.31 14.03
N GLU A 192 -30.79 18.56 14.93
CA GLU A 192 -31.44 19.12 16.11
C GLU A 192 -30.38 19.26 17.20
N ILE A 193 -30.10 20.50 17.59
CA ILE A 193 -29.15 20.80 18.66
C ILE A 193 -29.97 21.17 19.91
N PRO A 194 -29.69 20.54 21.07
CA PRO A 194 -30.32 20.93 22.32
C PRO A 194 -30.20 22.45 22.55
N GLU A 195 -31.30 23.09 22.95
CA GLU A 195 -31.41 24.54 23.21
C GLU A 195 -31.28 25.47 21.99
N HIS A 196 -30.79 24.99 20.84
CA HIS A 196 -30.57 25.80 19.63
C HIS A 196 -31.52 25.42 18.47
N GLY A 197 -32.32 24.38 18.66
CA GLY A 197 -33.35 23.94 17.72
C GLY A 197 -32.77 23.24 16.49
N LEU A 198 -33.58 23.20 15.42
CA LEU A 198 -33.21 22.56 14.16
C LEU A 198 -32.35 23.51 13.33
N ILE A 199 -31.09 23.13 13.07
CA ILE A 199 -30.18 23.86 12.18
C ILE A 199 -29.75 22.99 11.00
N HIS A 200 -29.34 23.60 9.90
CA HIS A 200 -28.75 22.87 8.77
C HIS A 200 -27.23 22.94 8.84
N GLU A 201 -26.59 21.78 8.79
CA GLU A 201 -25.13 21.66 8.84
C GLU A 201 -24.60 20.95 7.59
N LEU A 202 -23.48 21.47 7.11
CA LEU A 202 -22.71 20.93 6.01
C LEU A 202 -21.48 20.21 6.57
N PHE A 203 -21.46 18.89 6.41
CA PHE A 203 -20.38 18.00 6.80
C PHE A 203 -19.46 17.85 5.61
N ILE A 204 -18.25 18.37 5.70
CA ILE A 204 -17.24 18.28 4.66
C ILE A 204 -16.13 17.37 5.14
N ALA A 205 -15.72 16.42 4.29
CA ALA A 205 -14.62 15.52 4.58
C ALA A 205 -13.69 15.39 3.37
N PHE A 206 -12.39 15.29 3.63
CA PHE A 206 -11.38 15.02 2.62
C PHE A 206 -10.15 14.37 3.25
N GLN A 207 -9.31 13.77 2.42
CA GLN A 207 -8.01 13.27 2.85
C GLN A 207 -6.90 14.06 2.16
N VAL A 208 -5.78 14.24 2.87
CA VAL A 208 -4.58 14.89 2.32
C VAL A 208 -3.52 13.82 2.06
N ASN A 209 -3.09 13.74 0.80
CA ASN A 209 -2.03 12.86 0.37
C ASN A 209 -0.72 13.65 0.19
N PRO A 210 0.39 13.25 0.84
CA PRO A 210 1.64 13.99 0.78
C PRO A 210 2.41 13.83 -0.54
N PHE A 211 1.94 12.98 -1.46
CA PHE A 211 2.67 12.61 -2.67
C PHE A 211 2.03 13.22 -3.93
N ALA A 212 1.86 14.55 -3.98
CA ALA A 212 1.35 15.25 -5.17
C ALA A 212 2.44 15.54 -6.22
N PRO A 213 2.11 15.82 -7.49
CA PRO A 213 3.11 16.16 -8.51
C PRO A 213 4.10 17.21 -8.00
N GLY A 214 5.40 16.95 -8.17
CA GLY A 214 6.47 17.81 -7.62
C GLY A 214 7.04 17.37 -6.27
N TRP A 215 6.36 16.49 -5.52
CA TRP A 215 6.83 16.01 -4.22
C TRP A 215 8.25 15.42 -4.27
N LYS A 216 8.60 14.70 -5.36
CA LYS A 216 9.95 14.13 -5.55
C LYS A 216 11.03 15.21 -5.59
N GLY A 217 10.71 16.39 -6.14
CA GLY A 217 11.61 17.54 -6.21
C GLY A 217 11.87 18.16 -4.84
N ALA A 218 10.85 18.20 -3.97
CA ALA A 218 10.98 18.70 -2.60
C ALA A 218 11.97 17.87 -1.75
N CYS A 219 12.16 16.60 -2.09
CA CYS A 219 13.08 15.72 -1.37
C CYS A 219 14.57 15.92 -1.69
N ASN A 220 14.93 16.66 -2.74
CA ASN A 220 16.31 16.93 -3.19
C ASN A 220 17.30 15.74 -3.08
N GLY A 221 16.84 14.51 -3.34
CA GLY A 221 17.66 13.29 -3.28
C GLY A 221 17.99 12.76 -1.88
N SER A 222 17.40 13.29 -0.81
CA SER A 222 17.51 12.71 0.55
C SER A 222 16.98 11.28 0.58
N VAL A 223 17.70 10.39 1.27
CA VAL A 223 17.29 9.02 1.57
C VAL A 223 16.05 9.01 2.48
N ASP A 224 15.88 10.07 3.28
CA ASP A 224 14.74 10.29 4.15
C ASP A 224 13.85 11.42 3.62
N CYS A 225 13.01 11.05 2.64
CA CYS A 225 11.91 11.89 2.17
C CYS A 225 10.74 11.92 3.16
N GLU A 226 10.69 10.95 4.08
CA GLU A 226 9.53 10.69 4.93
C GLU A 226 9.30 11.90 5.82
N ASP A 227 10.38 12.39 6.44
CA ASP A 227 10.41 13.62 7.26
C ASP A 227 9.90 14.87 6.53
N ILE A 228 10.31 15.10 5.29
CA ILE A 228 9.90 16.28 4.51
C ILE A 228 8.41 16.21 4.21
N THR A 229 7.93 15.06 3.73
CA THR A 229 6.51 14.87 3.43
C THR A 229 5.63 14.96 4.67
N ASN A 230 6.10 14.43 5.80
CA ASN A 230 5.42 14.52 7.08
C ASN A 230 5.35 15.96 7.59
N ARG A 231 6.43 16.73 7.46
CA ARG A 231 6.47 18.15 7.84
C ARG A 231 5.49 18.99 7.04
N ASN A 232 5.43 18.78 5.73
CA ASN A 232 4.47 19.49 4.87
C ASN A 232 3.03 19.20 5.28
N ILE A 233 2.74 17.94 5.58
CA ILE A 233 1.43 17.54 6.12
C ILE A 233 1.10 18.19 7.47
N LEU A 234 2.08 18.36 8.36
CA LEU A 234 1.88 19.08 9.62
C LEU A 234 1.60 20.56 9.38
N GLN A 235 2.29 21.19 8.44
CA GLN A 235 2.02 22.58 8.04
C GLN A 235 0.63 22.75 7.48
N VAL A 236 0.19 21.82 6.60
CA VAL A 236 -1.20 21.78 6.12
C VAL A 236 -2.16 21.83 7.30
N ARG A 237 -2.01 20.95 8.29
CA ARG A 237 -2.89 20.89 9.45
C ARG A 237 -2.93 22.23 10.20
N ILE A 238 -1.77 22.84 10.45
CA ILE A 238 -1.67 24.13 11.16
C ILE A 238 -2.43 25.21 10.39
N SER A 239 -2.20 25.34 9.07
CA SER A 239 -2.89 26.32 8.23
C SER A 239 -4.41 26.14 8.22
N TRP A 240 -4.93 24.92 8.38
CA TRP A 240 -6.37 24.70 8.48
C TRP A 240 -6.95 25.08 9.83
N GLN A 241 -6.23 24.85 10.93
CA GLN A 241 -6.68 25.27 12.26
C GLN A 241 -6.79 26.79 12.38
N GLU A 242 -6.10 27.55 11.52
CA GLU A 242 -6.20 29.02 11.44
C GLU A 242 -7.40 29.51 10.61
N ILE A 243 -8.02 28.63 9.80
CA ILE A 243 -9.18 28.95 8.94
C ILE A 243 -10.52 28.63 9.64
N GLU A 244 -10.50 27.71 10.61
CA GLU A 244 -11.63 27.36 11.48
C GLU A 244 -11.86 28.40 12.58
#